data_AF-C7G5Z9-F1
#
_entry.id   AF-C7G5Z9-F1
#
_cell.length_a   1.000
_cell.length_b   1.000
_cell.length_c   1.000
_cell.angle_alpha   90.00
_cell.angle_beta   90.00
_cell.angle_gamma   90.00
#
_symmetry.space_group_name_H-M   'P 1'
#
loop_
_entity.id
_entity.type
_entity.pdbx_description
1 polymer ?
#
loop_
_entity_poly.entity_id
_entity_poly.type
_entity_poly.pdbx_seq_one_letter_code
_entity_poly.pdbx_strand_id
1 'polypeptide(L)'
;MMINIFNRKNCTVFFSNCQNEMGNGIMIRENTVKTAWEWRITMKYHTINELDHFCFKEAYIAQICAVNGMFEIVFDNVTILPANSCNRDIREMRANELVLKISEPKIEALVEEGYKVYDANGNLKQKNEDITIAPEAYADKFKELEGCEVYSIEQENGNYVISIDTEDHTFLLRVSGSGDTQEWDRFLNK
;
A
#
# COMPACT_ATOMS: atom_id res chain seq x y z
N MET A 1 28.24 17.72 -9.83
CA MET A 1 27.65 16.56 -10.53
C MET A 1 27.12 15.64 -9.45
N MET A 2 25.80 15.47 -9.35
CA MET A 2 25.17 14.58 -8.37
C MET A 2 25.24 13.16 -8.93
N ILE A 3 25.79 12.21 -8.19
CA ILE A 3 25.84 10.80 -8.58
C ILE A 3 24.82 10.06 -7.72
N ASN A 4 23.81 9.48 -8.36
CA ASN A 4 22.84 8.63 -7.67
C ASN A 4 23.47 7.26 -7.42
N ILE A 5 23.61 6.87 -6.16
CA ILE A 5 24.01 5.51 -5.78
C ILE A 5 22.81 4.87 -5.08
N PHE A 6 22.15 3.94 -5.78
CA PHE A 6 21.01 3.19 -5.25
C PHE A 6 21.52 1.92 -4.55
N ASN A 7 21.33 1.82 -3.23
CA ASN A 7 21.67 0.59 -2.49
C ASN A 7 20.44 -0.31 -2.37
N ARG A 8 20.37 -1.34 -3.22
CA ARG A 8 19.23 -2.29 -3.33
C ARG A 8 18.94 -3.11 -2.07
N LYS A 9 19.84 -3.16 -1.07
CA LYS A 9 19.62 -3.99 0.13
C LYS A 9 18.77 -3.32 1.22
N ASN A 10 18.77 -1.99 1.29
CA ASN A 10 18.17 -1.25 2.41
C ASN A 10 17.22 -0.10 1.97
N CYS A 11 16.83 -0.03 0.68
CA CYS A 11 16.03 1.07 0.12
C CYS A 11 16.49 2.47 0.61
N THR A 12 17.79 2.74 0.56
CA THR A 12 18.36 4.02 0.98
C THR A 12 19.05 4.70 -0.20
N VAL A 13 18.65 5.93 -0.50
CA VAL A 13 19.27 6.77 -1.54
C VAL A 13 20.26 7.70 -0.86
N PHE A 14 21.54 7.59 -1.23
CA PHE A 14 22.59 8.49 -0.74
C PHE A 14 22.83 9.61 -1.76
N PHE A 15 22.75 10.86 -1.31
CA PHE A 15 23.17 12.01 -2.10
C PHE A 15 24.57 12.44 -1.63
N SER A 16 25.58 12.22 -2.47
CA SER A 16 26.90 12.81 -2.26
C SER A 16 27.05 14.04 -3.16
N ASN A 17 27.22 15.21 -2.54
CA ASN A 17 27.68 16.40 -3.25
C ASN A 17 29.21 16.40 -3.26
N CYS A 18 29.83 16.11 -4.41
CA CYS A 18 31.21 16.49 -4.65
C CYS A 18 31.25 17.95 -5.14
N GLN A 19 31.67 18.87 -4.27
CA GLN A 19 32.28 20.13 -4.70
C GLN A 19 33.79 20.04 -4.46
N ASN A 20 34.56 20.23 -5.54
CA ASN A 20 35.99 20.51 -5.44
C ASN A 20 36.15 21.97 -5.06
N GLU A 21 36.64 22.27 -3.85
CA GLU A 21 37.34 23.53 -3.61
C GLU A 21 38.63 23.24 -2.82
N MET A 22 39.68 23.88 -3.30
CA MET A 22 41.06 23.75 -2.82
C MET A 22 41.20 24.38 -1.44
N GLY A 23 41.87 23.68 -0.52
CA GLY A 23 42.51 24.30 0.64
C GLY A 23 41.91 23.93 2.00
N ASN A 24 42.69 23.13 2.74
CA ASN A 24 42.76 23.03 4.20
C ASN A 24 41.49 22.64 5.00
N GLY A 25 41.47 21.37 5.40
CA GLY A 25 40.68 20.86 6.53
C GLY A 25 39.44 20.07 6.10
N ILE A 26 39.51 18.74 6.20
CA ILE A 26 38.32 17.89 6.08
C ILE A 26 37.50 18.06 7.35
N MET A 27 36.55 18.99 7.33
CA MET A 27 35.41 18.96 8.25
C MET A 27 34.41 17.97 7.66
N ILE A 28 34.34 16.76 8.22
CA ILE A 28 33.23 15.85 7.98
C ILE A 28 32.00 16.54 8.60
N ARG A 29 31.27 17.32 7.82
CA ARG A 29 29.95 17.78 8.26
C ARG A 29 29.12 16.51 8.42
N GLU A 30 28.53 16.30 9.59
CA GLU A 30 27.51 15.28 9.80
C GLU A 30 26.45 15.48 8.72
N ASN A 31 26.49 14.65 7.69
CA ASN A 31 25.36 14.48 6.79
C ASN A 31 24.30 13.82 7.65
N THR A 32 23.34 14.61 8.13
CA THR A 32 22.11 14.09 8.69
C THR A 32 21.54 13.15 7.62
N VAL A 33 21.57 11.85 7.90
CA VAL A 33 21.00 10.83 7.03
C VAL A 33 19.49 11.02 7.11
N LYS A 34 18.96 11.94 6.31
CA LYS A 34 17.52 12.08 6.15
C LYS A 34 17.07 10.95 5.26
N THR A 35 16.54 9.90 5.88
CA THR A 35 15.98 8.76 5.15
C THR A 35 14.81 9.23 4.28
N ALA A 36 14.49 8.51 3.21
CA ALA A 36 13.33 8.84 2.36
C ALA A 36 12.00 8.91 3.16
N TRP A 37 11.96 8.29 4.34
CA TRP A 37 10.87 8.37 5.32
C TRP A 37 10.66 9.77 5.91
N GLU A 38 11.70 10.61 6.03
CA GLU A 38 11.58 11.97 6.56
C GLU A 38 11.01 12.98 5.54
N TRP A 39 10.89 12.61 4.27
CA TRP A 39 10.21 13.40 3.23
C TRP A 39 8.72 13.07 3.09
N ARG A 40 8.20 12.05 3.80
CA ARG A 40 6.76 11.91 4.06
C ARG A 40 6.33 12.96 5.08
N ILE A 41 6.30 14.20 4.58
CA ILE A 41 5.58 15.36 5.11
C ILE A 41 4.30 14.87 5.78
N THR A 42 4.01 15.36 6.99
CA THR A 42 2.74 15.11 7.68
C THR A 42 1.60 15.32 6.68
N MET A 43 0.96 14.21 6.27
CA MET A 43 -0.18 14.27 5.35
C MET A 43 -1.23 15.21 5.94
N LYS A 44 -1.83 16.06 5.11
CA LYS A 44 -2.73 17.11 5.61
C LYS A 44 -3.98 16.54 6.27
N TYR A 45 -4.46 15.42 5.77
CA TYR A 45 -5.67 14.76 6.25
C TYR A 45 -5.30 13.42 6.85
N HIS A 46 -5.98 13.10 7.95
CA HIS A 46 -5.75 11.91 8.73
C HIS A 46 -7.05 11.49 9.42
N THR A 47 -7.45 10.25 9.22
CA THR A 47 -8.58 9.61 9.92
C THR A 47 -8.14 8.36 10.65
N ILE A 48 -8.89 7.97 11.68
CA ILE A 48 -8.63 6.80 12.51
C ILE A 48 -9.91 5.97 12.53
N ASN A 49 -9.81 4.68 12.19
CA ASN A 49 -10.94 3.74 12.20
C ASN A 49 -12.14 4.24 11.37
N GLU A 50 -11.87 4.81 10.19
CA GLU A 50 -12.89 5.30 9.24
C GLU A 50 -12.77 4.62 7.88
N LEU A 51 -12.22 3.40 7.83
CA LEU A 51 -12.04 2.68 6.57
C LEU A 51 -13.34 2.53 5.76
N ASP A 52 -14.48 2.37 6.45
CA ASP A 52 -15.82 2.28 5.87
C ASP A 52 -16.34 3.60 5.27
N HIS A 53 -15.65 4.72 5.51
CA HIS A 53 -15.90 6.01 4.88
C HIS A 53 -15.12 6.21 3.57
N PHE A 54 -14.44 5.16 3.09
CA PHE A 54 -13.78 5.13 1.80
C PHE A 54 -14.39 4.04 0.92
N CYS A 55 -14.36 4.25 -0.39
CA CYS A 55 -14.70 3.25 -1.37
C CYS A 55 -13.48 3.00 -2.27
N PHE A 56 -13.06 1.74 -2.29
CA PHE A 56 -11.87 1.27 -3.01
C PHE A 56 -12.20 0.71 -4.39
N LYS A 57 -13.47 0.77 -4.83
CA LYS A 57 -13.84 0.37 -6.17
C LYS A 57 -13.05 1.21 -7.19
N GLU A 58 -12.38 0.55 -8.13
CA GLU A 58 -11.47 1.16 -9.13
C GLU A 58 -10.21 1.81 -8.53
N ALA A 59 -9.92 1.60 -7.24
CA ALA A 59 -8.65 1.97 -6.66
C ALA A 59 -7.57 0.97 -7.10
N TYR A 60 -6.33 1.42 -7.20
CA TYR A 60 -5.21 0.54 -7.50
C TYR A 60 -4.09 0.70 -6.47
N ILE A 61 -3.33 -0.37 -6.29
CA ILE A 61 -2.24 -0.45 -5.32
C ILE A 61 -1.03 0.29 -5.88
N ALA A 62 -0.69 1.44 -5.33
CA ALA A 62 0.54 2.13 -5.70
C ALA A 62 1.78 1.47 -5.06
N GLN A 63 1.64 1.00 -3.81
CA GLN A 63 2.74 0.36 -3.08
C GLN A 63 2.21 -0.46 -1.89
N ILE A 64 2.84 -1.59 -1.59
CA ILE A 64 2.68 -2.30 -0.31
C ILE A 64 4.01 -2.33 0.43
N CYS A 65 4.00 -2.03 1.73
CA CYS A 65 5.16 -2.09 2.60
C CYS A 65 4.84 -2.87 3.88
N ALA A 66 5.46 -4.04 4.03
CA ALA A 66 5.32 -4.89 5.21
C ALA A 66 6.72 -5.25 5.76
N VAL A 67 7.31 -4.35 6.56
CA VAL A 67 8.66 -4.53 7.11
C VAL A 67 8.71 -4.19 8.59
N ASN A 68 9.47 -4.97 9.37
CA ASN A 68 9.76 -4.69 10.79
C ASN A 68 8.51 -4.43 11.66
N GLY A 69 7.42 -5.18 11.45
CA GLY A 69 6.18 -5.04 12.22
C GLY A 69 5.31 -3.84 11.81
N MET A 70 5.62 -3.20 10.68
CA MET A 70 4.74 -2.21 10.04
C MET A 70 4.04 -2.84 8.84
N PHE A 71 2.82 -2.40 8.58
CA PHE A 71 2.05 -2.75 7.39
C PHE A 71 1.35 -1.50 6.87
N GLU A 72 1.73 -1.09 5.67
CA GLU A 72 1.16 0.06 4.98
C GLU A 72 0.82 -0.32 3.54
N ILE A 73 -0.32 0.13 3.04
CA ILE A 73 -0.65 0.10 1.61
C ILE A 73 -0.95 1.51 1.15
N VAL A 74 -0.36 1.90 0.03
CA VAL A 74 -0.67 3.15 -0.66
C VAL A 74 -1.60 2.84 -1.82
N PHE A 75 -2.73 3.53 -1.85
CA PHE A 75 -3.73 3.41 -2.90
C PHE A 75 -3.85 4.71 -3.67
N ASP A 76 -4.09 4.58 -4.95
CA ASP A 76 -4.53 5.68 -5.80
C ASP A 76 -5.99 5.49 -6.21
N ASN A 77 -6.61 6.58 -6.67
CA ASN A 77 -7.98 6.59 -7.17
C ASN A 77 -9.02 6.15 -6.13
N VAL A 78 -8.74 6.34 -4.84
CA VAL A 78 -9.68 6.01 -3.76
C VAL A 78 -10.79 7.05 -3.72
N THR A 79 -12.04 6.59 -3.65
CA THR A 79 -13.19 7.47 -3.42
C THR A 79 -13.33 7.75 -1.93
N ILE A 80 -13.39 9.03 -1.55
CA ILE A 80 -13.71 9.48 -0.20
C ILE A 80 -15.21 9.80 -0.14
N LEU A 81 -15.93 9.13 0.75
CA LEU A 81 -17.37 9.30 0.88
C LEU A 81 -17.71 10.60 1.64
N PRO A 82 -18.94 11.13 1.49
CA PRO A 82 -19.40 12.29 2.26
C PRO A 82 -19.43 12.08 3.78
N ALA A 83 -19.48 10.82 4.23
CA ALA A 83 -19.48 10.47 5.66
C ALA A 83 -18.09 10.62 6.31
N ASN A 84 -17.03 10.70 5.52
CA ASN A 84 -15.66 10.84 6.03
C ASN A 84 -15.51 12.14 6.83
N SER A 85 -14.91 12.06 8.03
CA SER A 85 -14.83 13.20 8.95
C SER A 85 -13.98 14.38 8.42
N CYS A 86 -13.04 14.11 7.51
CA CYS A 86 -12.25 15.15 6.86
C CYS A 86 -12.93 15.72 5.60
N ASN A 87 -13.92 15.04 5.04
CA ASN A 87 -14.67 15.52 3.88
C ASN A 87 -15.74 16.51 4.32
N ARG A 88 -15.54 17.79 3.99
CA ARG A 88 -16.51 18.86 4.29
C ARG A 88 -17.52 19.09 3.15
N ASP A 89 -17.37 18.37 2.04
CA ASP A 89 -18.29 18.41 0.91
C ASP A 89 -19.36 17.31 1.06
N ILE A 90 -20.57 17.58 0.58
CA ILE A 90 -21.66 16.59 0.54
C ILE A 90 -21.47 15.57 -0.58
N ARG A 91 -20.52 15.82 -1.48
CA ARG A 91 -20.21 14.97 -2.63
C ARG A 91 -19.10 13.98 -2.31
N GLU A 92 -19.07 12.92 -3.12
CA GLU A 92 -17.91 12.04 -3.19
C GLU A 92 -16.70 12.81 -3.74
N MET A 93 -15.56 12.61 -3.11
CA MET A 93 -14.28 13.13 -3.54
C MET A 93 -13.33 11.98 -3.85
N ARG A 94 -12.15 12.29 -4.36
CA ARG A 94 -11.12 11.32 -4.71
C ARG A 94 -9.80 11.66 -4.02
N ALA A 95 -9.04 10.67 -3.61
CA ALA A 95 -7.66 10.82 -3.20
C ALA A 95 -6.74 9.90 -4.00
N ASN A 96 -5.54 10.42 -4.24
CA ASN A 96 -4.39 9.65 -4.67
C ASN A 96 -3.38 9.60 -3.52
N GLU A 97 -2.49 8.63 -3.57
CA GLU A 97 -1.47 8.38 -2.55
C GLU A 97 -2.07 8.24 -1.13
N LEU A 98 -3.30 7.69 -1.03
CA LEU A 98 -3.92 7.41 0.25
C LEU A 98 -3.18 6.28 0.93
N VAL A 99 -2.60 6.56 2.10
CA VAL A 99 -1.85 5.58 2.89
C VAL A 99 -2.79 4.97 3.93
N LEU A 100 -3.09 3.69 3.80
CA LEU A 100 -3.72 2.87 4.81
C LEU A 100 -2.64 2.23 5.69
N LYS A 101 -2.73 2.41 7.01
CA LYS A 101 -1.86 1.76 7.98
C LYS A 101 -2.69 0.93 8.94
N ILE A 102 -2.20 -0.26 9.27
CA ILE A 102 -2.82 -1.12 10.28
C ILE A 102 -1.94 -1.11 11.53
N SER A 103 -2.54 -0.88 12.70
CA SER A 103 -1.87 -0.87 13.99
C SER A 103 -1.64 -2.28 14.51
N GLU A 104 -0.44 -2.55 15.03
CA GLU A 104 0.00 -3.89 15.47
C GLU A 104 -0.31 -5.00 14.44
N PRO A 105 0.13 -4.82 13.18
CA PRO A 105 -0.33 -5.65 12.09
C PRO A 105 0.26 -7.06 12.14
N LYS A 106 -0.57 -8.04 11.83
CA LYS A 106 -0.14 -9.42 11.56
C LYS A 106 -0.80 -9.92 10.29
N ILE A 107 0.02 -10.24 9.28
CA ILE A 107 -0.48 -10.85 8.05
C ILE A 107 -0.89 -12.29 8.38
N GLU A 108 -2.19 -12.56 8.35
CA GLU A 108 -2.76 -13.87 8.66
C GLU A 108 -2.66 -14.82 7.47
N ALA A 109 -2.91 -14.30 6.25
CA ALA A 109 -2.80 -15.07 5.02
C ALA A 109 -2.68 -14.16 3.79
N LEU A 110 -1.99 -14.66 2.79
CA LEU A 110 -2.10 -14.20 1.40
C LEU A 110 -2.45 -15.42 0.55
N VAL A 111 -3.59 -15.38 -0.12
CA VAL A 111 -4.14 -16.51 -0.87
C VAL A 111 -4.40 -16.08 -2.30
N GLU A 112 -3.91 -16.85 -3.26
CA GLU A 112 -4.39 -16.79 -4.64
C GLU A 112 -5.65 -17.65 -4.73
N GLU A 113 -6.78 -17.05 -5.09
CA GLU A 113 -8.07 -17.73 -5.15
C GLU A 113 -8.13 -18.68 -6.34
N GLY A 114 -8.55 -19.91 -6.08
CA GLY A 114 -8.83 -20.89 -7.11
C GLY A 114 -10.15 -20.60 -7.81
N TYR A 115 -10.27 -21.02 -9.07
CA TYR A 115 -11.48 -20.86 -9.86
C TYR A 115 -12.06 -22.19 -10.33
N LYS A 116 -13.36 -22.17 -10.66
CA LYS A 116 -14.08 -23.30 -11.24
C LYS A 116 -14.59 -22.92 -12.62
N VAL A 117 -14.28 -23.76 -13.61
CA VAL A 117 -14.78 -23.59 -14.99
C VAL A 117 -15.93 -24.55 -15.20
N TYR A 118 -17.07 -24.02 -15.64
CA TYR A 118 -18.27 -24.79 -15.96
C TYR A 118 -18.50 -24.82 -17.47
N ASP A 119 -19.04 -25.92 -17.99
CA ASP A 119 -19.52 -25.99 -19.38
C ASP A 119 -20.86 -25.26 -19.54
N ALA A 120 -21.33 -25.12 -20.78
CA ALA A 120 -22.60 -24.45 -21.09
C ALA A 120 -23.84 -25.16 -20.49
N ASN A 121 -23.69 -26.40 -20.02
CA ASN A 121 -24.75 -27.15 -19.34
C ASN A 121 -24.63 -27.05 -17.81
N GLY A 122 -23.65 -26.29 -17.29
CA GLY A 122 -23.40 -26.13 -15.86
C GLY A 122 -22.58 -27.26 -15.22
N ASN A 123 -21.98 -28.17 -16.00
CA ASN A 123 -21.12 -29.21 -15.46
C ASN A 123 -19.70 -28.68 -15.21
N LEU A 124 -19.12 -29.04 -14.07
CA LEU A 124 -17.75 -28.67 -13.72
C LEU A 124 -16.75 -29.32 -14.69
N LYS A 125 -15.95 -28.51 -15.39
CA LYS A 125 -14.86 -28.96 -16.28
C LYS A 125 -13.50 -28.95 -15.59
N GLN A 126 -13.22 -27.89 -14.83
CA GLN A 126 -11.93 -27.66 -14.21
C GLN A 126 -12.14 -27.04 -12.84
N LYS A 127 -11.34 -27.49 -11.87
CA LYS A 127 -11.23 -26.92 -10.54
C LYS A 127 -9.76 -26.65 -10.27
N ASN A 128 -9.44 -25.40 -10.02
CA ASN A 128 -8.19 -24.99 -9.42
C ASN A 128 -8.49 -24.70 -7.95
N GLU A 129 -7.64 -25.21 -7.06
CA GLU A 129 -7.76 -24.95 -5.61
C GLU A 129 -7.02 -23.68 -5.25
N ASP A 130 -7.37 -23.11 -4.11
CA ASP A 130 -6.69 -21.95 -3.54
C ASP A 130 -5.23 -22.26 -3.22
N ILE A 131 -4.35 -21.28 -3.45
CA ILE A 131 -2.91 -21.39 -3.17
C ILE A 131 -2.56 -20.38 -2.09
N THR A 132 -2.22 -20.87 -0.90
CA THR A 132 -1.67 -20.02 0.16
C THR A 132 -0.20 -19.72 -0.13
N ILE A 133 0.13 -18.42 -0.22
CA ILE A 133 1.49 -17.94 -0.40
C ILE A 133 2.24 -18.07 0.93
N ALA A 134 3.48 -18.56 0.87
CA ALA A 134 4.32 -18.67 2.05
C ALA A 134 4.89 -17.30 2.46
N PRO A 135 5.06 -17.00 3.77
CA PRO A 135 5.51 -15.69 4.24
C PRO A 135 6.82 -15.20 3.63
N GLU A 136 7.75 -16.11 3.32
CA GLU A 136 9.02 -15.81 2.65
C GLU A 136 8.85 -15.22 1.24
N ALA A 137 7.71 -15.48 0.58
CA ALA A 137 7.40 -14.99 -0.76
C ALA A 137 6.55 -13.71 -0.75
N TYR A 138 6.12 -13.22 0.42
CA TYR A 138 5.27 -12.03 0.51
C TYR A 138 5.92 -10.80 -0.09
N ALA A 139 7.23 -10.59 0.12
CA ALA A 139 7.91 -9.41 -0.41
C ALA A 139 7.86 -9.34 -1.94
N ASP A 140 8.09 -10.48 -2.61
CA ASP A 140 8.04 -10.58 -4.06
C ASP A 140 6.60 -10.46 -4.56
N LYS A 141 5.64 -11.11 -3.89
CA LYS A 141 4.22 -11.00 -4.27
C LYS A 141 3.64 -9.61 -4.07
N PHE A 142 3.99 -8.92 -3.00
CA PHE A 142 3.61 -7.52 -2.80
C PHE A 142 4.15 -6.60 -3.89
N LYS A 143 5.32 -6.90 -4.45
CA LYS A 143 5.86 -6.17 -5.59
C LYS A 143 5.11 -6.46 -6.89
N GLU A 144 4.67 -7.70 -7.09
CA GLU A 144 3.86 -8.08 -8.24
C GLU A 144 2.45 -7.48 -8.21
N LEU A 145 1.89 -7.25 -7.02
CA LEU A 145 0.55 -6.67 -6.84
C LEU A 145 0.53 -5.14 -6.97
N GLU A 146 1.68 -4.47 -7.11
CA GLU A 146 1.75 -3.04 -7.41
C GLU A 146 1.18 -2.77 -8.81
N GLY A 147 0.19 -1.88 -8.89
CA GLY A 147 -0.56 -1.55 -10.10
C GLY A 147 -1.85 -2.36 -10.28
N CYS A 148 -2.10 -3.37 -9.46
CA CYS A 148 -3.35 -4.14 -9.50
C CYS A 148 -4.52 -3.37 -8.88
N GLU A 149 -5.73 -3.66 -9.36
CA GLU A 149 -6.96 -3.07 -8.85
C GLU A 149 -7.38 -3.74 -7.55
N VAL A 150 -7.99 -2.95 -6.66
CA VAL A 150 -8.60 -3.45 -5.43
C VAL A 150 -10.10 -3.46 -5.63
N TYR A 151 -10.71 -4.61 -5.39
CA TYR A 151 -12.15 -4.76 -5.50
C TYR A 151 -12.84 -4.26 -4.23
N SER A 152 -12.39 -4.74 -3.07
CA SER A 152 -12.92 -4.36 -1.77
C SER A 152 -11.87 -4.44 -0.67
N ILE A 153 -12.10 -3.66 0.39
CA ILE A 153 -11.42 -3.83 1.66
C ILE A 153 -12.51 -3.90 2.73
N GLU A 154 -12.60 -5.05 3.40
CA GLU A 154 -13.66 -5.34 4.36
C GLU A 154 -13.08 -5.65 5.73
N GLN A 155 -13.79 -5.25 6.79
CA GLN A 155 -13.43 -5.58 8.16
C GLN A 155 -14.27 -6.77 8.65
N GLU A 156 -13.61 -7.90 8.91
CA GLU A 156 -14.25 -9.14 9.35
C GLU A 156 -13.56 -9.71 10.59
N ASN A 157 -14.28 -9.76 11.72
CA ASN A 157 -13.81 -10.38 12.96
C ASN A 157 -12.41 -9.88 13.40
N GLY A 158 -12.15 -8.58 13.26
CA GLY A 158 -10.85 -7.96 13.60
C GLY A 158 -9.76 -8.14 12.53
N ASN A 159 -10.13 -8.60 11.33
CA ASN A 159 -9.23 -8.67 10.18
C ASN A 159 -9.66 -7.68 9.10
N TYR A 160 -8.68 -7.11 8.43
CA TYR A 160 -8.80 -6.39 7.18
C TYR A 160 -8.60 -7.41 6.05
N VAL A 161 -9.63 -7.59 5.24
CA VAL A 161 -9.66 -8.52 4.11
C VAL A 161 -9.63 -7.67 2.84
N ILE A 162 -8.51 -7.74 2.11
CA ILE A 162 -8.26 -6.96 0.91
C ILE A 162 -8.34 -7.91 -0.29
N SER A 163 -9.30 -7.66 -1.17
CA SER A 163 -9.52 -8.41 -2.41
C SER A 163 -8.87 -7.67 -3.56
N ILE A 164 -7.88 -8.31 -4.19
CA ILE A 164 -7.03 -7.71 -5.21
C ILE A 164 -7.25 -8.45 -6.52
N ASP A 165 -7.71 -7.73 -7.54
CA ASP A 165 -7.94 -8.28 -8.86
C ASP A 165 -6.71 -8.02 -9.74
N THR A 166 -6.22 -9.11 -10.34
CA THR A 166 -5.21 -9.09 -11.39
C THR A 166 -5.87 -9.47 -12.72
N GLU A 167 -5.11 -9.46 -13.82
CA GLU A 167 -5.66 -9.79 -15.14
C GLU A 167 -6.26 -11.21 -15.21
N ASP A 168 -5.63 -12.19 -14.55
CA ASP A 168 -6.00 -13.61 -14.65
C ASP A 168 -6.37 -14.27 -13.31
N HIS A 169 -6.08 -13.60 -12.18
CA HIS A 169 -6.20 -14.17 -10.83
C HIS A 169 -6.76 -13.15 -9.83
N THR A 170 -7.39 -13.63 -8.75
CA THR A 170 -7.77 -12.80 -7.60
C THR A 170 -6.96 -13.23 -6.39
N PHE A 171 -6.46 -12.25 -5.63
CA PHE A 171 -5.73 -12.48 -4.39
C PHE A 171 -6.52 -11.94 -3.20
N LEU A 172 -6.53 -12.72 -2.12
CA LEU A 172 -7.08 -12.34 -0.83
C LEU A 172 -5.95 -12.12 0.17
N LEU A 173 -5.75 -10.88 0.60
CA LEU A 173 -4.80 -10.53 1.65
C LEU A 173 -5.55 -10.27 2.95
N ARG A 174 -5.26 -11.08 3.98
CA ARG A 174 -5.85 -10.96 5.31
C ARG A 174 -4.82 -10.45 6.31
N VAL A 175 -5.11 -9.32 6.94
CA VAL A 175 -4.25 -8.72 7.97
C VAL A 175 -5.07 -8.47 9.21
N SER A 176 -4.62 -8.94 10.37
CA SER A 176 -5.21 -8.59 11.66
C SER A 176 -4.50 -7.36 12.24
N GLY A 177 -5.19 -6.62 13.10
CA GLY A 177 -4.64 -5.45 13.78
C GLY A 177 -5.62 -4.83 14.77
N SER A 178 -5.13 -3.88 15.57
CA SER A 178 -5.93 -3.23 16.62
C SER A 178 -6.73 -2.01 16.15
N GLY A 179 -6.45 -1.52 14.94
CA GLY A 179 -7.12 -0.36 14.33
C GLY A 179 -6.42 0.07 13.05
N ASP A 180 -7.00 1.06 12.38
CA ASP A 180 -6.53 1.58 11.10
C ASP A 180 -6.38 3.10 11.11
N THR A 181 -5.47 3.61 10.29
CA THR A 181 -5.41 5.04 9.94
C THR A 181 -5.35 5.22 8.43
N GLN A 182 -5.95 6.30 7.95
CA GLN A 182 -5.87 6.73 6.55
C GLN A 182 -5.29 8.13 6.47
N GLU A 183 -4.28 8.31 5.63
CA GLU A 183 -3.57 9.58 5.47
C GLU A 183 -3.49 9.98 3.98
N TRP A 184 -3.80 11.24 3.64
CA TRP A 184 -3.69 11.76 2.27
C TRP A 184 -3.45 13.29 2.24
N ASP A 185 -2.97 13.83 1.11
CA ASP A 185 -2.63 15.27 0.99
C ASP A 185 -3.76 16.14 0.42
N ARG A 186 -4.56 15.61 -0.51
CA ARG A 186 -5.49 16.41 -1.33
C ARG A 186 -6.79 15.70 -1.62
N PHE A 187 -7.87 16.47 -1.57
CA PHE A 187 -9.14 16.11 -2.20
C PHE A 187 -9.09 16.49 -3.68
N LEU A 188 -9.49 15.55 -4.52
CA LEU A 188 -9.64 15.69 -5.96
C LEU A 188 -11.11 15.48 -6.32
N ASN A 189 -11.56 16.10 -7.39
CA ASN A 189 -12.89 15.79 -7.91
C ASN A 189 -12.89 14.38 -8.50
N LYS A 190 -13.99 13.67 -8.31
CA LYS A 190 -14.28 12.40 -8.98
C LYS A 190 -14.69 12.64 -10.42
#